data_AF-A0A812AUH1-F1
#
_entry.id   AF-A0A812AUH1-F1
#
_cell.length_a   1.000
_cell.length_b   1.000
_cell.length_c   1.000
_cell.angle_alpha   90.00
_cell.angle_beta   90.00
_cell.angle_gamma   90.00
#
_symmetry.space_group_name_H-M   'P 1'
#
loop_
_entity.id
_entity.type
_entity.pdbx_description
1 polymer ?
#
loop_
_entity_poly.entity_id
_entity_poly.type
_entity_poly.pdbx_seq_one_letter_code
_entity_poly.pdbx_strand_id
1 'polypeptide(L)'
;MEEVFYLWRLAGGDLESVLKRAGMIKSRPPITLLPCFVLASGEWFGQKRDQSELLDNTVIVLSQEQLRNRLKHVGEAAYYPLLEDEKETLRGLPTSPSSGDLSQTATLPLVIREKDVEYQFHRIILYERLLQGYPFKKAHIWREARIDTPPLYRAQVWAALLEVEGDITARYDSIDKETASPTDRQIEVDIPRCHQYHELLSSPEAHHKFKRILKAWVISHPEYVYWQGLDSLCAPFLALNFNNEALAFACLDAFIPKYLNKFFLKDNSPVIQEYLAVFSHLIAYHDPVLSNHLDNIGFIPDLYAIPWFLTMYAHVFPLHKIVHLWDTLLLGNSSFPLCIGVAILHQLRDQLLAFGFNDCILLFSDMPEIDIERCVQDSIKIFCSTPKSTTFRQHARPSKRNSRTDIRPNVSYYSRDYNEQPVNDLSKDSVTIEELKVDKCPRISAEDLIELGELTGPSVTRSPTKKSQNSKPKLLVLDIRSPEEFKRGTVPGGINIPFQSAFNADGTLASAQVAQTLTNHRLQVKVVVGSTVKMMSDFANNLVSLGCFHVCTLHRGIDVLRSTGLLTVPPADI
;
A
#
# COMPACT_ATOMS: atom_id res chain seq x y z
N MET A 1 5.77 -0.64 32.24
CA MET A 1 6.91 0.30 32.41
C MET A 1 7.17 1.09 31.13
N GLU A 2 7.24 0.42 29.97
CA GLU A 2 7.47 1.07 28.67
C GLU A 2 6.41 2.13 28.32
N GLU A 3 5.11 1.84 28.54
CA GLU A 3 4.01 2.78 28.31
C GLU A 3 4.15 4.06 29.14
N VAL A 4 4.48 3.92 30.43
CA VAL A 4 4.68 5.06 31.33
C VAL A 4 5.86 5.90 30.86
N PHE A 5 6.95 5.28 30.42
CA PHE A 5 8.10 5.99 29.88
C PHE A 5 7.77 6.70 28.57
N TYR A 6 7.01 6.07 27.68
CA TYR A 6 6.55 6.66 26.43
C TYR A 6 5.68 7.90 26.68
N LEU A 7 4.66 7.79 27.53
CA LEU A 7 3.79 8.91 27.90
C LEU A 7 4.57 10.01 28.65
N TRP A 8 5.55 9.63 29.48
CA TRP A 8 6.43 10.59 30.15
C TRP A 8 7.22 11.44 29.16
N ARG A 9 7.76 10.82 28.09
CA ARG A 9 8.42 11.56 26.99
C ARG A 9 7.45 12.51 26.29
N LEU A 10 6.24 12.06 25.96
CA LEU A 10 5.21 12.91 25.36
C LEU A 10 4.80 14.09 26.26
N ALA A 11 4.82 13.90 27.58
CA ALA A 11 4.52 14.94 28.55
C ALA A 11 5.65 15.99 28.71
N GLY A 12 6.77 15.87 27.98
CA GLY A 12 7.92 16.76 28.03
C GLY A 12 9.16 16.16 28.71
N GLY A 13 9.13 14.87 29.05
CA GLY A 13 10.26 14.16 29.63
C GLY A 13 11.44 14.04 28.67
N ASP A 14 12.61 14.51 29.10
CA ASP A 14 13.86 14.44 28.35
C ASP A 14 14.90 13.63 29.15
N LEU A 15 15.11 12.38 28.72
CA LEU A 15 16.05 11.47 29.36
C LEU A 15 17.50 11.99 29.25
N GLU A 16 17.89 12.53 28.10
CA GLU A 16 19.27 12.99 27.88
C GLU A 16 19.59 14.17 28.81
N SER A 17 18.67 15.13 28.94
CA SER A 17 18.80 16.24 29.88
C SER A 17 18.84 15.78 31.34
N VAL A 18 18.06 14.75 31.70
CA VAL A 18 18.11 14.17 33.06
C VAL A 18 19.46 13.51 33.31
N LEU A 19 19.95 12.69 32.38
CA LEU A 19 21.24 12.00 32.49
C LEU A 19 22.43 12.98 32.51
N LYS A 20 22.38 14.05 31.72
CA LYS A 20 23.37 15.14 31.75
C LYS A 20 23.41 15.82 33.12
N ARG A 21 22.25 16.17 33.69
CA ARG A 21 22.16 16.79 35.04
C ARG A 21 22.62 15.86 36.15
N ALA A 22 22.38 14.56 36.00
CA ALA A 22 22.90 13.55 36.92
C ALA A 22 24.40 13.25 36.72
N GLY A 23 25.05 13.89 35.74
CA GLY A 23 26.47 13.70 35.46
C GLY A 23 26.81 12.37 34.78
N MET A 24 25.81 11.64 34.27
CA MET A 24 25.99 10.35 33.57
C MET A 24 26.46 10.55 32.14
N ILE A 25 25.93 11.57 31.46
CA ILE A 25 26.40 11.97 30.12
C ILE A 25 27.36 13.15 30.31
N LYS A 26 28.65 12.88 30.17
CA LYS A 26 29.71 13.89 30.21
C LYS A 26 30.24 14.14 28.81
N SER A 27 30.13 15.36 28.29
CA SER A 27 30.89 15.72 27.09
C SER A 27 32.36 15.89 27.49
N ARG A 28 33.23 14.91 27.19
CA ARG A 28 34.68 15.11 27.34
C ARG A 28 35.10 16.21 26.35
N PRO A 29 35.78 17.28 26.79
CA PRO A 29 36.21 18.32 25.86
C PRO A 29 37.19 17.73 24.83
N PRO A 30 37.17 18.18 23.55
CA PRO A 30 38.01 17.59 22.50
C PRO A 30 39.50 17.56 22.83
N ILE A 31 39.97 18.50 23.67
CA ILE A 31 41.36 18.60 24.13
C ILE A 31 41.81 17.43 25.02
N THR A 32 40.87 16.66 25.57
CA THR A 32 41.15 15.47 26.40
C THR A 32 41.05 14.16 25.63
N LEU A 33 40.80 14.21 24.31
CA LEU A 33 40.74 13.05 23.43
C LEU A 33 41.98 13.01 22.53
N LEU A 34 42.51 11.82 22.27
CA LEU A 34 43.56 11.65 21.27
C LEU A 34 42.97 12.00 19.88
N PRO A 35 43.49 13.01 19.17
CA PRO A 35 42.94 13.42 17.88
C PRO A 35 43.01 12.27 16.88
N CYS A 36 41.93 12.07 16.13
CA CYS A 36 41.92 11.06 15.08
C CYS A 36 42.75 11.54 13.88
N PHE A 37 43.73 10.74 13.46
CA PHE A 37 44.47 10.97 12.23
C PHE A 37 44.50 9.70 11.38
N VAL A 38 44.54 9.91 10.07
CA VAL A 38 44.54 8.87 9.05
C VAL A 38 45.93 8.84 8.43
N LEU A 39 46.58 7.68 8.49
CA LEU A 39 47.84 7.47 7.79
C LEU A 39 47.59 7.40 6.28
N ALA A 40 48.62 7.68 5.48
CA ALA A 40 48.53 7.53 4.02
C ALA A 40 48.19 6.09 3.57
N SER A 41 48.37 5.09 4.46
CA SER A 41 47.95 3.70 4.27
C SER A 41 46.43 3.46 4.44
N GLY A 42 45.68 4.47 4.90
CA GLY A 42 44.26 4.36 5.22
C GLY A 42 43.97 3.89 6.66
N GLU A 43 44.99 3.55 7.45
CA GLU A 43 44.82 3.20 8.86
C GLU A 43 44.46 4.42 9.71
N TRP A 44 43.50 4.23 10.61
CA TRP A 44 42.99 5.24 11.54
C TRP A 44 43.55 5.04 12.95
N PHE A 45 44.10 6.10 13.54
CA PHE A 45 44.56 6.14 14.93
C PHE A 45 43.88 7.28 15.69
N GLY A 46 43.48 7.05 16.94
CA GLY A 46 42.83 8.04 17.83
C GLY A 46 41.71 7.45 18.67
N GLN A 47 41.18 8.21 19.63
CA GLN A 47 39.98 7.83 20.38
C GLN A 47 38.74 8.43 19.72
N LYS A 48 37.73 7.59 19.41
CA LYS A 48 36.40 8.09 19.03
C LYS A 48 35.83 8.95 20.17
N ARG A 49 34.90 9.86 19.86
CA ARG A 49 34.11 10.57 20.89
C ARG A 49 33.38 9.52 21.72
N ASP A 50 33.96 9.19 22.85
CA ASP A 50 33.37 8.23 23.76
C ASP A 50 32.33 8.95 24.60
N GLN A 51 31.05 8.79 24.24
CA GLN A 51 29.92 9.20 25.09
C GLN A 51 29.57 8.11 26.12
N SER A 52 30.32 7.00 26.13
CA SER A 52 29.90 5.73 26.69
C SER A 52 31.02 5.06 27.47
N GLU A 53 31.31 5.56 28.67
CA GLU A 53 31.93 4.72 29.70
C GLU A 53 31.06 4.75 30.96
N LEU A 54 30.18 3.76 31.08
CA LEU A 54 30.20 2.69 32.10
C LEU A 54 28.78 2.12 32.26
N LEU A 55 28.70 0.80 32.46
CA LEU A 55 27.64 0.18 33.25
C LEU A 55 27.69 0.82 34.65
N ASP A 56 26.99 1.94 34.78
CA ASP A 56 26.84 2.67 36.02
C ASP A 56 25.50 2.24 36.63
N ASN A 57 25.56 1.59 37.79
CA ASN A 57 24.39 1.10 38.52
C ASN A 57 23.63 2.24 39.23
N THR A 58 24.00 3.50 39.00
CA THR A 58 23.29 4.66 39.53
C THR A 58 21.85 4.69 39.03
N VAL A 59 20.92 4.55 39.96
CA VAL A 59 19.49 4.66 39.68
C VAL A 59 19.09 6.13 39.72
N ILE A 60 18.59 6.63 38.59
CA ILE A 60 18.06 7.99 38.49
C ILE A 60 16.55 7.94 38.46
N VAL A 61 15.92 8.61 39.43
CA VAL A 61 14.46 8.70 39.51
C VAL A 61 13.98 9.76 38.53
N LEU A 62 13.14 9.34 37.57
CA LEU A 62 12.49 10.25 36.63
C LEU A 62 11.25 10.88 37.29
N SER A 63 11.18 12.21 37.37
CA SER A 63 9.99 12.90 37.90
C SER A 63 8.78 12.65 37.01
N GLN A 64 7.68 12.19 37.62
CA GLN A 64 6.40 11.94 36.94
C GLN A 64 5.42 13.11 37.06
N GLU A 65 5.81 14.25 37.64
CA GLU A 65 4.90 15.35 37.97
C GLU A 65 4.18 15.91 36.74
N GLN A 66 4.91 16.17 35.65
CA GLN A 66 4.33 16.65 34.40
C GLN A 66 3.32 15.66 33.80
N LEU A 67 3.66 14.37 33.78
CA LEU A 67 2.77 13.33 33.29
C LEU A 67 1.50 13.23 34.15
N ARG A 68 1.64 13.23 35.49
CA ARG A 68 0.50 13.25 36.42
C ARG A 68 -0.38 14.47 36.20
N ASN A 69 0.23 15.64 35.99
CA ASN A 69 -0.50 16.88 35.70
C ASN A 69 -1.26 16.83 34.37
N ARG A 70 -0.71 16.16 33.34
CA ARG A 70 -1.38 15.96 32.05
C ARG A 70 -2.55 14.98 32.15
N LEU A 71 -2.40 13.90 32.92
CA LEU A 71 -3.42 12.86 33.05
C LEU A 71 -4.46 13.13 34.15
N LYS A 72 -4.32 14.20 34.95
CA LYS A 72 -5.21 14.48 36.09
C LYS A 72 -6.69 14.67 35.72
N HIS A 73 -6.98 15.00 34.46
CA HIS A 73 -8.33 15.23 33.95
C HIS A 73 -8.93 13.98 33.26
N VAL A 74 -8.13 12.94 33.06
CA VAL A 74 -8.59 11.69 32.46
C VAL A 74 -9.48 10.97 33.48
N GLY A 75 -10.75 10.76 33.12
CA GLY A 75 -11.72 10.13 34.01
C GLY A 75 -11.35 8.68 34.34
N GLU A 76 -11.74 8.21 35.54
CA GLU A 76 -11.43 6.86 36.01
C GLU A 76 -11.91 5.75 35.04
N ALA A 77 -13.04 5.98 34.34
CA ALA A 77 -13.57 5.10 33.31
C ALA A 77 -12.58 4.78 32.18
N ALA A 78 -11.64 5.69 31.86
CA ALA A 78 -10.63 5.48 30.82
C ALA A 78 -9.62 4.38 31.19
N TYR A 79 -9.49 4.06 32.48
CA TYR A 79 -8.61 3.01 33.00
C TYR A 79 -9.28 1.63 33.00
N TYR A 80 -10.61 1.56 33.00
CA TYR A 80 -11.36 0.31 33.12
C TYR A 80 -11.61 -0.37 31.77
N PRO A 81 -11.78 -1.71 31.75
CA PRO A 81 -12.09 -2.45 30.53
C PRO A 81 -13.34 -1.90 29.85
N LEU A 82 -13.25 -1.72 28.53
CA LEU A 82 -14.43 -1.49 27.70
C LEU A 82 -15.26 -2.78 27.73
N LEU A 83 -16.41 -2.76 28.39
CA LEU A 83 -17.39 -3.84 28.26
C LEU A 83 -17.99 -3.72 26.86
N GLU A 84 -17.60 -4.61 25.95
CA GLU A 84 -18.10 -4.62 24.58
C GLU A 84 -19.50 -5.26 24.53
N ASP A 85 -20.51 -4.52 24.05
CA ASP A 85 -21.79 -5.09 23.63
C ASP A 85 -21.72 -5.42 22.12
N GLU A 86 -21.91 -6.69 21.76
CA GLU A 86 -21.93 -7.18 20.37
C GLU A 86 -22.98 -6.48 19.48
N LYS A 87 -24.01 -5.84 20.09
CA LYS A 87 -25.06 -5.15 19.35
C LYS A 87 -24.66 -3.74 18.88
N GLU A 88 -23.78 -3.04 19.58
CA GLU A 88 -23.28 -1.72 19.15
C GLU A 88 -22.31 -1.83 17.97
N THR A 89 -21.65 -2.98 17.82
CA THR A 89 -20.66 -3.23 16.76
C THR A 89 -21.27 -3.31 15.35
N LEU A 90 -22.59 -3.51 15.23
CA LEU A 90 -23.32 -3.69 13.96
C LEU A 90 -24.00 -2.41 13.42
N ARG A 91 -24.12 -1.34 14.22
CA ARG A 91 -24.82 -0.09 13.83
C ARG A 91 -23.92 1.03 13.32
N GLY A 92 -22.65 0.75 13.09
CA GLY A 92 -21.62 1.79 13.07
C GLY A 92 -21.07 1.94 14.48
N LEU A 93 -19.76 2.10 14.57
CA LEU A 93 -18.98 2.05 15.81
C LEU A 93 -19.63 2.89 16.94
N PRO A 94 -19.78 2.34 18.15
CA PRO A 94 -19.82 3.21 19.30
C PRO A 94 -18.49 3.96 19.33
N THR A 95 -18.55 5.28 19.42
CA THR A 95 -17.41 6.07 19.88
C THR A 95 -16.94 5.44 21.17
N SER A 96 -15.62 5.25 21.32
CA SER A 96 -14.99 5.04 22.63
C SER A 96 -15.72 5.89 23.69
N PRO A 97 -15.96 5.42 24.93
CA PRO A 97 -16.78 6.11 25.92
C PRO A 97 -16.28 7.51 26.33
N SER A 98 -15.23 8.02 25.70
CA SER A 98 -14.82 9.42 25.68
C SER A 98 -15.66 10.28 24.70
N SER A 99 -16.97 10.32 24.90
CA SER A 99 -17.87 11.21 24.15
C SER A 99 -17.76 12.66 24.67
N GLY A 100 -16.85 13.41 24.05
CA GLY A 100 -16.68 14.85 24.29
C GLY A 100 -15.42 15.39 23.63
N ASP A 101 -14.30 15.36 24.36
CA ASP A 101 -13.06 16.04 23.95
C ASP A 101 -12.18 15.22 22.99
N LEU A 102 -12.14 13.89 23.12
CA LEU A 102 -11.33 13.05 22.23
C LEU A 102 -11.85 12.99 20.80
N SER A 103 -13.14 13.25 20.55
CA SER A 103 -13.67 13.28 19.19
C SER A 103 -13.12 14.49 18.41
N GLN A 104 -12.81 15.59 19.08
CA GLN A 104 -12.19 16.75 18.43
C GLN A 104 -10.74 16.45 18.08
N THR A 105 -9.97 15.92 19.03
CA THR A 105 -8.56 15.52 18.78
C THR A 105 -8.45 14.47 17.68
N ALA A 106 -9.39 13.51 17.60
CA ALA A 106 -9.43 12.51 16.55
C ALA A 106 -9.58 13.08 15.12
N THR A 107 -10.06 14.32 14.98
CA THR A 107 -10.17 15.02 13.69
C THR A 107 -8.93 15.84 13.33
N LEU A 108 -7.97 15.98 14.25
CA LEU A 108 -6.74 16.72 14.00
C LEU A 108 -5.76 15.90 13.14
N PRO A 109 -4.82 16.58 12.42
CA PRO A 109 -3.76 15.91 11.68
C PRO A 109 -3.02 14.87 12.52
N LEU A 110 -2.62 13.75 11.89
CA LEU A 110 -2.01 12.60 12.56
C LEU A 110 -0.82 12.99 13.45
N VAL A 111 0.04 13.90 12.99
CA VAL A 111 1.21 14.38 13.73
C VAL A 111 0.85 15.03 15.06
N ILE A 112 -0.31 15.67 15.14
CA ILE A 112 -0.82 16.26 16.39
C ILE A 112 -1.32 15.14 17.31
N ARG A 113 -2.10 14.20 16.77
CA ARG A 113 -2.64 13.04 17.50
C ARG A 113 -1.53 12.18 18.11
N GLU A 114 -0.42 11.97 17.41
CA GLU A 114 0.74 11.21 17.89
C GLU A 114 1.50 11.88 19.05
N LYS A 115 1.35 13.21 19.21
CA LYS A 115 1.99 13.99 20.27
C LYS A 115 1.08 14.30 21.44
N ASP A 116 -0.22 14.08 21.30
CA ASP A 116 -1.20 14.35 22.34
C ASP A 116 -1.19 13.23 23.40
N VAL A 117 -0.85 13.60 24.64
CA VAL A 117 -0.65 12.66 25.76
C VAL A 117 -1.94 11.92 26.09
N GLU A 118 -3.08 12.61 26.12
CA GLU A 118 -4.36 12.03 26.52
C GLU A 118 -4.91 11.13 25.43
N TYR A 119 -4.84 11.56 24.18
CA TYR A 119 -5.22 10.76 23.03
C TYR A 119 -4.37 9.47 22.97
N GLN A 120 -3.04 9.59 23.08
CA GLN A 120 -2.16 8.42 23.08
C GLN A 120 -2.42 7.50 24.27
N PHE A 121 -2.72 8.03 25.46
CA PHE A 121 -3.12 7.20 26.60
C PHE A 121 -4.32 6.31 26.25
N HIS A 122 -5.38 6.86 25.68
CA HIS A 122 -6.56 6.09 25.30
C HIS A 122 -6.28 5.08 24.18
N ARG A 123 -5.49 5.46 23.16
CA ARG A 123 -5.07 4.52 22.10
C ARG A 123 -4.22 3.39 22.67
N ILE A 124 -3.31 3.67 23.59
CA ILE A 124 -2.46 2.67 24.24
C ILE A 124 -3.32 1.64 24.98
N ILE A 125 -4.20 2.08 25.89
CA ILE A 125 -5.07 1.17 26.65
C ILE A 125 -5.96 0.31 25.74
N LEU A 126 -6.46 0.88 24.64
CA LEU A 126 -7.24 0.15 23.65
C LEU A 126 -6.40 -0.95 22.97
N TYR A 127 -5.25 -0.58 22.41
CA TYR A 127 -4.41 -1.52 21.65
C TYR A 127 -3.77 -2.58 22.52
N GLU A 128 -3.37 -2.28 23.75
CA GLU A 128 -2.88 -3.26 24.71
C GLU A 128 -3.87 -4.44 24.82
N ARG A 129 -5.16 -4.14 25.02
CA ARG A 129 -6.24 -5.13 25.16
C ARG A 129 -6.49 -5.89 23.87
N LEU A 130 -6.55 -5.17 22.75
CA LEU A 130 -6.78 -5.79 21.44
C LEU A 130 -5.65 -6.76 21.07
N LEU A 131 -4.40 -6.40 21.37
CA LEU A 131 -3.22 -7.23 21.12
C LEU A 131 -3.15 -8.41 22.08
N GLN A 132 -3.52 -8.26 23.35
CA GLN A 132 -3.66 -9.40 24.28
C GLN A 132 -4.72 -10.40 23.81
N GLY A 133 -5.78 -9.93 23.14
CA GLY A 133 -6.84 -10.76 22.57
C GLY A 133 -6.57 -11.27 21.14
N TYR A 134 -5.40 -11.00 20.57
CA TYR A 134 -5.02 -11.51 19.26
C TYR A 134 -4.73 -13.04 19.34
N PRO A 135 -5.17 -13.87 18.36
CA PRO A 135 -5.74 -13.51 17.06
C PRO A 135 -7.26 -13.26 17.03
N PHE A 136 -7.99 -13.56 18.10
CA PHE A 136 -9.46 -13.46 18.13
C PHE A 136 -9.99 -12.03 17.92
N LYS A 137 -9.21 -11.01 18.31
CA LYS A 137 -9.54 -9.58 18.14
C LYS A 137 -8.98 -8.94 16.87
N LYS A 138 -8.42 -9.71 15.93
CA LYS A 138 -7.82 -9.18 14.68
C LYS A 138 -8.72 -8.22 13.90
N ALA A 139 -10.02 -8.52 13.76
CA ALA A 139 -10.96 -7.65 13.06
C ALA A 139 -11.13 -6.27 13.74
N HIS A 140 -10.99 -6.22 15.06
CA HIS A 140 -11.05 -4.98 15.84
C HIS A 140 -9.75 -4.18 15.69
N ILE A 141 -8.58 -4.84 15.76
CA ILE A 141 -7.28 -4.21 15.45
C ILE A 141 -7.31 -3.56 14.07
N TRP A 142 -7.79 -4.29 13.06
CA TRP A 142 -7.90 -3.78 11.70
C TRP A 142 -8.82 -2.55 11.60
N ARG A 143 -9.95 -2.57 12.33
CA ARG A 143 -10.90 -1.45 12.35
C ARG A 143 -10.30 -0.20 12.98
N GLU A 144 -9.61 -0.36 14.10
CA GLU A 144 -8.96 0.76 14.82
C GLU A 144 -7.77 1.32 14.04
N ALA A 145 -7.01 0.46 13.35
CA ALA A 145 -5.86 0.88 12.55
C ALA A 145 -6.26 1.75 11.35
N ARG A 146 -7.53 1.71 10.91
CA ARG A 146 -8.06 2.66 9.91
C ARG A 146 -8.17 4.09 10.40
N ILE A 147 -8.22 4.29 11.72
CA ILE A 147 -8.25 5.63 12.33
C ILE A 147 -6.82 6.17 12.44
N ASP A 148 -5.94 5.38 13.05
CA ASP A 148 -4.48 5.54 13.11
C ASP A 148 -3.85 4.33 13.81
N THR A 149 -2.51 4.24 13.78
CA THR A 149 -1.74 3.29 14.60
C THR A 149 -0.93 4.06 15.64
N PRO A 150 -1.08 3.81 16.95
CA PRO A 150 -0.30 4.51 17.97
C PRO A 150 1.19 4.13 17.88
N PRO A 151 2.13 5.10 17.97
CA PRO A 151 3.55 4.81 17.77
C PRO A 151 4.13 3.75 18.71
N LEU A 152 3.66 3.69 19.96
CA LEU A 152 4.15 2.73 20.94
C LEU A 152 3.90 1.27 20.55
N TYR A 153 2.74 0.98 19.98
CA TYR A 153 2.36 -0.39 19.61
C TYR A 153 2.45 -0.67 18.10
N ARG A 154 2.99 0.26 17.31
CA ARG A 154 3.02 0.14 15.84
C ARG A 154 3.62 -1.18 15.39
N ALA A 155 4.72 -1.60 16.01
CA ALA A 155 5.38 -2.87 15.72
C ALA A 155 4.44 -4.08 15.86
N GLN A 156 3.74 -4.18 16.99
CA GLN A 156 2.82 -5.26 17.31
C GLN A 156 1.55 -5.20 16.46
N VAL A 157 1.05 -3.99 16.19
CA VAL A 157 -0.10 -3.78 15.30
C VAL A 157 0.24 -4.22 13.88
N TRP A 158 1.41 -3.86 13.35
CA TRP A 158 1.86 -4.31 12.04
C TRP A 158 2.00 -5.84 11.98
N ALA A 159 2.58 -6.46 13.01
CA ALA A 159 2.65 -7.91 13.10
C ALA A 159 1.25 -8.56 13.08
N ALA A 160 0.29 -8.01 13.82
CA ALA A 160 -1.09 -8.49 13.82
C ALA A 160 -1.80 -8.29 12.48
N LEU A 161 -1.57 -7.17 11.79
CA LEU A 161 -2.10 -6.89 10.44
C LEU A 161 -1.47 -7.80 9.37
N LEU A 162 -0.23 -8.23 9.59
CA LEU A 162 0.51 -9.21 8.77
C LEU A 162 0.19 -10.66 9.15
N GLU A 163 -0.68 -10.87 10.14
CA GLU A 163 -1.10 -12.20 10.57
C GLU A 163 0.05 -13.05 11.13
N VAL A 164 1.03 -12.40 11.79
CA VAL A 164 2.13 -13.10 12.45
C VAL A 164 1.61 -13.83 13.68
N GLU A 165 1.82 -15.15 13.73
CA GLU A 165 1.34 -16.04 14.79
C GLU A 165 2.39 -17.12 15.09
N GLY A 166 2.25 -17.78 16.24
CA GLY A 166 3.11 -18.89 16.66
C GLY A 166 4.42 -18.47 17.34
N ASP A 167 5.31 -19.44 17.52
CA ASP A 167 6.59 -19.22 18.19
C ASP A 167 7.64 -18.66 17.23
N ILE A 168 7.57 -17.34 17.03
CA ILE A 168 8.47 -16.58 16.15
C ILE A 168 9.94 -16.67 16.60
N THR A 169 10.19 -16.76 17.91
CA THR A 169 11.53 -16.80 18.49
C THR A 169 12.19 -18.12 18.14
N ALA A 170 11.53 -19.25 18.44
CA ALA A 170 12.05 -20.56 18.10
C ALA A 170 12.27 -20.71 16.57
N ARG A 171 11.34 -20.19 15.76
CA ARG A 171 11.49 -20.20 14.30
C ARG A 171 12.74 -19.43 13.86
N TYR A 172 12.92 -18.19 14.35
CA TYR A 172 14.06 -17.37 13.98
C TYR A 172 15.40 -17.92 14.46
N ASP A 173 15.43 -18.44 15.69
CA ASP A 173 16.64 -18.99 16.32
C ASP A 173 17.11 -20.27 15.61
N SER A 174 16.18 -21.07 15.09
CA SER A 174 16.49 -22.31 14.36
C SER A 174 17.21 -22.12 13.02
N ILE A 175 17.23 -20.90 12.47
CA ILE A 175 17.86 -20.61 11.17
C ILE A 175 19.36 -20.36 11.35
N ASP A 176 20.20 -21.00 10.55
CA ASP A 176 21.64 -20.73 10.54
C ASP A 176 21.94 -19.34 10.00
N LYS A 177 22.50 -18.47 10.84
CA LYS A 177 22.87 -17.09 10.51
C LYS A 177 24.39 -16.90 10.44
N GLU A 178 25.16 -17.91 10.83
CA GLU A 178 26.60 -17.80 11.08
C GLU A 178 27.40 -18.34 9.89
N THR A 179 26.98 -19.46 9.28
CA THR A 179 27.72 -20.07 8.17
C THR A 179 27.84 -19.10 6.99
N ALA A 180 29.08 -18.82 6.56
CA ALA A 180 29.34 -17.86 5.49
C ALA A 180 28.61 -18.24 4.19
N SER A 181 27.96 -17.26 3.57
CA SER A 181 27.24 -17.44 2.31
C SER A 181 27.76 -16.49 1.23
N PRO A 182 27.65 -16.83 -0.07
CA PRO A 182 28.02 -15.93 -1.16
C PRO A 182 27.27 -14.58 -1.12
N THR A 183 26.08 -14.58 -0.52
CA THR A 183 25.22 -13.40 -0.37
C THR A 183 25.73 -12.41 0.69
N ASP A 184 26.54 -12.88 1.64
CA ASP A 184 27.02 -12.07 2.78
C ASP A 184 27.77 -10.83 2.29
N ARG A 185 28.59 -10.97 1.24
CA ARG A 185 29.36 -9.85 0.66
C ARG A 185 28.46 -8.73 0.14
N GLN A 186 27.36 -9.07 -0.53
CA GLN A 186 26.45 -8.05 -1.07
C GLN A 186 25.69 -7.36 0.06
N ILE A 187 25.20 -8.13 1.04
CA ILE A 187 24.52 -7.61 2.23
C ILE A 187 25.44 -6.61 2.98
N GLU A 188 26.71 -6.95 3.18
CA GLU A 188 27.69 -6.10 3.87
C GLU A 188 28.04 -4.80 3.15
N VAL A 189 27.88 -4.75 1.82
CA VAL A 189 28.09 -3.53 1.02
C VAL A 189 26.85 -2.63 1.01
N ASP A 190 25.66 -3.21 1.12
CA ASP A 190 24.40 -2.48 1.03
C ASP A 190 23.97 -1.89 2.38
N ILE A 191 24.06 -2.66 3.47
CA ILE A 191 23.67 -2.22 4.81
C ILE A 191 24.26 -0.87 5.19
N PRO A 192 25.58 -0.62 5.03
CA PRO A 192 26.15 0.65 5.44
C PRO A 192 25.58 1.83 4.67
N ARG A 193 25.02 1.65 3.45
CA ARG A 193 24.44 2.72 2.63
C ARG A 193 22.93 2.90 2.87
N CYS A 194 22.29 1.94 3.54
CA CYS A 194 20.86 1.92 3.82
C CYS A 194 20.51 2.84 4.99
N HIS A 195 19.66 3.85 4.76
CA HIS A 195 19.11 4.70 5.83
C HIS A 195 20.15 5.34 6.77
N GLN A 196 21.34 5.70 6.26
CA GLN A 196 22.46 6.26 7.04
C GLN A 196 22.11 7.51 7.86
N TYR A 197 21.10 8.28 7.43
CA TYR A 197 20.62 9.45 8.16
C TYR A 197 19.93 9.11 9.49
N HIS A 198 19.50 7.86 9.70
CA HIS A 198 18.79 7.43 10.89
C HIS A 198 19.76 6.88 11.94
N GLU A 199 19.91 7.62 13.05
CA GLU A 199 20.90 7.36 14.10
C GLU A 199 20.92 5.88 14.55
N LEU A 200 19.75 5.32 14.88
CA LEU A 200 19.65 3.92 15.31
C LEU A 200 20.12 2.94 14.24
N LEU A 201 19.74 3.15 12.97
CA LEU A 201 20.00 2.21 11.89
C LEU A 201 21.44 2.30 11.36
N SER A 202 22.08 3.46 11.53
CA SER A 202 23.50 3.67 11.23
C SER A 202 24.46 3.02 12.25
N SER A 203 23.92 2.49 13.36
CA SER A 203 24.73 1.92 14.43
C SER A 203 25.33 0.56 14.03
N PRO A 204 26.53 0.19 14.55
CA PRO A 204 27.11 -1.13 14.31
C PRO A 204 26.21 -2.29 14.73
N GLU A 205 25.45 -2.10 15.82
CA GLU A 205 24.48 -3.10 16.29
C GLU A 205 23.35 -3.27 15.26
N ALA A 206 22.79 -2.19 14.74
CA ALA A 206 21.79 -2.27 13.68
C ALA A 206 22.34 -2.98 12.44
N HIS A 207 23.57 -2.69 12.02
CA HIS A 207 24.19 -3.37 10.89
C HIS A 207 24.31 -4.89 11.12
N HIS A 208 24.68 -5.29 12.34
CA HIS A 208 24.73 -6.70 12.73
C HIS A 208 23.34 -7.34 12.65
N LYS A 209 22.31 -6.70 13.21
CA LYS A 209 20.91 -7.18 13.16
C LYS A 209 20.36 -7.26 11.75
N PHE A 210 20.64 -6.25 10.91
CA PHE A 210 20.28 -6.27 9.48
C PHE A 210 20.85 -7.51 8.79
N LYS A 211 22.17 -7.76 8.96
CA LYS A 211 22.83 -8.92 8.34
C LYS A 211 22.15 -10.22 8.76
N ARG A 212 21.88 -10.39 10.06
CA ARG A 212 21.23 -11.59 10.60
C ARG A 212 19.83 -11.79 10.05
N ILE A 213 18.99 -10.75 10.02
CA ILE A 213 17.61 -10.83 9.51
C ILE A 213 17.60 -11.12 8.01
N LEU A 214 18.37 -10.38 7.21
CA LEU A 214 18.43 -10.55 5.75
C LEU A 214 18.94 -11.94 5.38
N LYS A 215 20.00 -12.41 6.05
CA LYS A 215 20.55 -13.75 5.85
C LYS A 215 19.55 -14.83 6.25
N ALA A 216 18.90 -14.69 7.40
CA ALA A 216 17.85 -15.62 7.82
C ALA A 216 16.72 -15.71 6.79
N TRP A 217 16.33 -14.58 6.19
CA TRP A 217 15.28 -14.54 5.17
C TRP A 217 15.71 -15.25 3.88
N VAL A 218 16.90 -14.97 3.36
CA VAL A 218 17.42 -15.62 2.15
C VAL A 218 17.57 -17.14 2.35
N ILE A 219 18.06 -17.58 3.51
CA ILE A 219 18.23 -19.01 3.83
C ILE A 219 16.88 -19.72 3.97
N SER A 220 15.87 -19.03 4.51
CA SER A 220 14.53 -19.59 4.67
C SER A 220 13.77 -19.75 3.34
N HIS A 221 14.24 -19.11 2.26
CA HIS A 221 13.57 -19.10 0.95
C HIS A 221 14.57 -19.46 -0.17
N PRO A 222 14.88 -20.75 -0.35
CA PRO A 222 15.89 -21.20 -1.31
C PRO A 222 15.54 -20.88 -2.78
N GLU A 223 14.28 -20.54 -3.07
CA GLU A 223 13.83 -20.09 -4.39
C GLU A 223 14.19 -18.61 -4.69
N TYR A 224 14.52 -17.83 -3.67
CA TYR A 224 14.82 -16.40 -3.76
C TYR A 224 16.31 -16.10 -3.62
N VAL A 225 16.69 -14.94 -4.14
CA VAL A 225 18.04 -14.37 -4.01
C VAL A 225 17.95 -12.99 -3.40
N TYR A 226 19.05 -12.54 -2.80
CA TYR A 226 19.15 -11.16 -2.34
C TYR A 226 19.25 -10.22 -3.54
N TRP A 227 18.28 -9.31 -3.64
CA TRP A 227 18.34 -8.15 -4.52
C TRP A 227 18.59 -6.90 -3.70
N GLN A 228 19.43 -6.00 -4.21
CA GLN A 228 19.62 -4.67 -3.63
C GLN A 228 18.26 -3.97 -3.51
N GLY A 229 17.94 -3.47 -2.32
CA GLY A 229 16.61 -2.96 -1.97
C GLY A 229 15.90 -3.79 -0.89
N LEU A 230 16.27 -5.06 -0.71
CA LEU A 230 15.72 -5.88 0.39
C LEU A 230 16.15 -5.36 1.77
N ASP A 231 17.35 -4.80 1.88
CA ASP A 231 17.85 -4.04 3.02
C ASP A 231 16.94 -2.83 3.35
N SER A 232 16.57 -2.05 2.33
CA SER A 232 15.66 -0.91 2.48
C SER A 232 14.26 -1.35 2.88
N LEU A 233 13.77 -2.49 2.36
CA LEU A 233 12.50 -3.09 2.76
C LEU A 233 12.51 -3.60 4.22
N CYS A 234 13.65 -4.10 4.70
CA CYS A 234 13.84 -4.58 6.07
C CYS A 234 13.89 -3.44 7.09
N ALA A 235 14.37 -2.26 6.70
CA ALA A 235 14.66 -1.14 7.60
C ALA A 235 13.47 -0.71 8.50
N PRO A 236 12.22 -0.56 8.00
CA PRO A 236 11.07 -0.25 8.85
C PRO A 236 10.79 -1.29 9.92
N PHE A 237 10.91 -2.57 9.58
CA PHE A 237 10.67 -3.65 10.54
C PHE A 237 11.74 -3.69 11.63
N LEU A 238 13.01 -3.57 11.26
CA LEU A 238 14.11 -3.55 12.23
C LEU A 238 14.06 -2.30 13.11
N ALA A 239 13.76 -1.13 12.55
CA ALA A 239 13.67 0.11 13.34
C ALA A 239 12.56 0.03 14.39
N LEU A 240 11.40 -0.52 14.04
CA LEU A 240 10.26 -0.68 14.96
C LEU A 240 10.48 -1.82 15.97
N ASN A 241 11.28 -2.83 15.62
CA ASN A 241 11.49 -4.04 16.42
C ASN A 241 12.97 -4.22 16.80
N PHE A 242 13.67 -3.13 17.11
CA PHE A 242 15.12 -3.16 17.30
C PHE A 242 15.57 -4.15 18.37
N ASN A 243 14.78 -4.30 19.44
CA ASN A 243 15.05 -5.22 20.54
C ASN A 243 14.40 -6.61 20.34
N ASN A 244 13.74 -6.85 19.22
CA ASN A 244 13.04 -8.10 18.91
C ASN A 244 13.26 -8.50 17.43
N GLU A 245 14.48 -8.95 17.11
CA GLU A 245 14.85 -9.39 15.76
C GLU A 245 13.94 -10.47 15.19
N ALA A 246 13.46 -11.38 16.04
CA ALA A 246 12.54 -12.44 15.64
C ALA A 246 11.21 -11.88 15.10
N LEU A 247 10.66 -10.85 15.75
CA LEU A 247 9.46 -10.17 15.29
C LEU A 247 9.71 -9.34 14.02
N ALA A 248 10.86 -8.68 13.92
CA ALA A 248 11.28 -7.97 12.69
C ALA A 248 11.34 -8.94 11.49
N PHE A 249 12.01 -10.08 11.68
CA PHE A 249 12.10 -11.15 10.69
C PHE A 249 10.73 -11.71 10.34
N ALA A 250 9.89 -12.03 11.32
CA ALA A 250 8.56 -12.59 11.08
C ALA A 250 7.66 -11.61 10.30
N CYS A 251 7.76 -10.30 10.57
CA CYS A 251 7.05 -9.29 9.80
C CYS A 251 7.55 -9.23 8.34
N LEU A 252 8.86 -9.21 8.11
CA LEU A 252 9.44 -9.23 6.76
C LEU A 252 9.02 -10.49 5.98
N ASP A 253 9.10 -11.65 6.62
CA ASP A 253 8.70 -12.97 6.11
C ASP A 253 7.21 -13.02 5.72
N ALA A 254 6.33 -12.40 6.51
CA ALA A 254 4.90 -12.31 6.20
C ALA A 254 4.58 -11.25 5.12
N PHE A 255 5.33 -10.15 5.11
CA PHE A 255 5.11 -9.00 4.22
C PHE A 255 5.43 -9.32 2.75
N ILE A 256 6.57 -9.99 2.49
CA ILE A 256 7.03 -10.24 1.12
C ILE A 256 6.04 -11.06 0.31
N PRO A 257 5.51 -12.21 0.78
CA PRO A 257 4.48 -12.93 0.04
C PRO A 257 3.22 -12.09 -0.18
N LYS A 258 2.86 -11.15 0.71
CA LYS A 258 1.65 -10.33 0.55
C LYS A 258 1.80 -9.32 -0.60
N TYR A 259 2.91 -8.58 -0.67
CA TYR A 259 3.04 -7.46 -1.63
C TYR A 259 4.06 -7.69 -2.74
N LEU A 260 5.04 -8.57 -2.52
CA LEU A 260 6.24 -8.79 -3.31
C LEU A 260 6.41 -10.27 -3.70
N ASN A 261 5.30 -11.01 -3.82
CA ASN A 261 5.33 -12.41 -4.22
C ASN A 261 6.14 -12.58 -5.51
N LYS A 262 7.14 -13.46 -5.50
CA LYS A 262 8.05 -13.73 -6.63
C LYS A 262 8.96 -12.58 -7.09
N PHE A 263 8.98 -11.42 -6.40
CA PHE A 263 9.86 -10.30 -6.76
C PHE A 263 11.36 -10.61 -6.59
N PHE A 264 11.70 -11.49 -5.66
CA PHE A 264 13.08 -11.83 -5.32
C PHE A 264 13.58 -13.12 -5.99
N LEU A 265 12.88 -13.62 -7.02
CA LEU A 265 13.38 -14.72 -7.85
C LEU A 265 14.70 -14.33 -8.52
N LYS A 266 15.51 -15.33 -8.85
CA LYS A 266 16.74 -15.11 -9.63
C LYS A 266 16.44 -14.48 -11.00
N ASP A 267 15.38 -14.94 -11.65
CA ASP A 267 14.77 -14.24 -12.79
C ASP A 267 13.38 -13.75 -12.37
N ASN A 268 13.30 -12.47 -12.04
CA ASN A 268 12.08 -11.77 -11.65
C ASN A 268 11.52 -10.91 -12.79
N SER A 269 12.14 -10.93 -13.98
CA SER A 269 11.79 -10.06 -15.10
C SER A 269 10.31 -10.17 -15.48
N PRO A 270 9.70 -11.36 -15.61
CA PRO A 270 8.28 -11.48 -15.93
C PRO A 270 7.36 -10.84 -14.87
N VAL A 271 7.74 -10.95 -13.59
CA VAL A 271 6.99 -10.41 -12.45
C VAL A 271 7.02 -8.88 -12.46
N ILE A 272 8.20 -8.30 -12.64
CA ILE A 272 8.38 -6.85 -12.69
C ILE A 272 7.69 -6.27 -13.93
N GLN A 273 7.85 -6.90 -15.09
CA GLN A 273 7.28 -6.41 -16.34
C GLN A 273 5.75 -6.47 -16.34
N GLU A 274 5.13 -7.51 -15.78
CA GLU A 274 3.68 -7.52 -15.52
C GLU A 274 3.27 -6.37 -14.59
N TYR A 275 3.97 -6.20 -13.47
CA TYR A 275 3.64 -5.19 -12.47
C TYR A 275 3.69 -3.77 -13.05
N LEU A 276 4.73 -3.47 -13.83
CA LEU A 276 4.91 -2.18 -14.50
C LEU A 276 3.86 -1.96 -15.61
N ALA A 277 3.50 -2.99 -16.38
CA ALA A 277 2.43 -2.87 -17.38
C ALA A 277 1.07 -2.53 -16.72
N VAL A 278 0.72 -3.23 -15.64
CA VAL A 278 -0.50 -2.93 -14.87
C VAL A 278 -0.44 -1.53 -14.26
N PHE A 279 0.74 -1.08 -13.81
CA PHE A 279 0.93 0.29 -13.34
C PHE A 279 0.70 1.32 -14.45
N SER A 280 1.27 1.13 -15.64
CA SER A 280 1.01 1.98 -16.82
C SER A 280 -0.48 2.08 -17.14
N HIS A 281 -1.20 0.95 -17.12
CA HIS A 281 -2.64 0.93 -17.33
C HIS A 281 -3.40 1.74 -16.29
N LEU A 282 -2.98 1.72 -15.03
CA LEU A 282 -3.60 2.51 -13.98
C LEU A 282 -3.32 4.01 -14.13
N ILE A 283 -2.12 4.40 -14.58
CA ILE A 283 -1.84 5.80 -14.92
C ILE A 283 -2.79 6.25 -16.03
N ALA A 284 -2.90 5.49 -17.12
CA ALA A 284 -3.81 5.80 -18.22
C ALA A 284 -5.30 5.83 -17.80
N TYR A 285 -5.69 4.94 -16.87
CA TYR A 285 -7.06 4.88 -16.36
C TYR A 285 -7.44 6.12 -15.55
N HIS A 286 -6.54 6.59 -14.67
CA HIS A 286 -6.79 7.71 -13.75
C HIS A 286 -6.37 9.08 -14.29
N ASP A 287 -5.35 9.14 -15.13
CA ASP A 287 -4.86 10.36 -15.77
C ASP A 287 -4.31 10.07 -17.19
N PRO A 288 -5.21 9.88 -18.19
CA PRO A 288 -4.81 9.61 -19.56
C PRO A 288 -4.02 10.76 -20.18
N VAL A 289 -4.22 12.01 -19.72
CA VAL A 289 -3.48 13.18 -20.22
C VAL A 289 -2.01 13.07 -19.82
N LEU A 290 -1.75 12.78 -18.54
CA LEU A 290 -0.39 12.53 -18.06
C LEU A 290 0.22 11.29 -18.74
N SER A 291 -0.52 10.19 -18.83
CA SER A 291 -0.04 8.96 -19.48
C SER A 291 0.41 9.21 -20.92
N ASN A 292 -0.42 9.89 -21.72
CA ASN A 292 -0.09 10.19 -23.11
C ASN A 292 1.13 11.10 -23.22
N HIS A 293 1.27 12.10 -22.35
CA HIS A 293 2.44 12.96 -22.33
C HIS A 293 3.73 12.17 -22.04
N LEU A 294 3.72 11.35 -20.98
CA LEU A 294 4.87 10.53 -20.60
C LEU A 294 5.24 9.53 -21.70
N ASP A 295 4.26 8.89 -22.32
CA ASP A 295 4.46 7.99 -23.47
C ASP A 295 5.08 8.74 -24.67
N ASN A 296 4.59 9.94 -24.98
CA ASN A 296 5.08 10.75 -26.11
C ASN A 296 6.54 11.16 -25.96
N ILE A 297 6.99 11.44 -24.73
CA ILE A 297 8.39 11.77 -24.43
C ILE A 297 9.25 10.53 -24.16
N GLY A 298 8.67 9.32 -24.22
CA GLY A 298 9.38 8.06 -23.96
C GLY A 298 9.75 7.84 -22.49
N PHE A 299 9.08 8.51 -21.55
CA PHE A 299 9.34 8.39 -20.11
C PHE A 299 8.44 7.32 -19.47
N ILE A 300 8.85 6.06 -19.62
CA ILE A 300 8.08 4.89 -19.18
C ILE A 300 8.36 4.49 -17.72
N PRO A 301 7.44 3.80 -17.02
CA PRO A 301 7.62 3.38 -15.64
C PRO A 301 8.86 2.55 -15.32
N ASP A 302 9.38 1.77 -16.28
CA ASP A 302 10.62 1.00 -16.13
C ASP A 302 11.82 1.85 -15.68
N LEU A 303 11.82 3.15 -16.00
CA LEU A 303 12.91 4.06 -15.69
C LEU A 303 12.93 4.53 -14.23
N TYR A 304 11.78 4.51 -13.53
CA TYR A 304 11.66 5.13 -12.20
C TYR A 304 10.91 4.30 -11.15
N ALA A 305 10.02 3.40 -11.56
CA ALA A 305 9.08 2.75 -10.64
C ALA A 305 9.59 1.41 -10.07
N ILE A 306 10.64 0.82 -10.65
CA ILE A 306 11.25 -0.42 -10.12
C ILE A 306 11.66 -0.27 -8.64
N PRO A 307 12.45 0.75 -8.22
CA PRO A 307 12.81 0.91 -6.82
C PRO A 307 11.60 1.20 -5.92
N TRP A 308 10.57 1.86 -6.45
CA TRP A 308 9.33 2.12 -5.70
C TRP A 308 8.66 0.82 -5.30
N PHE A 309 8.45 -0.08 -6.24
CA PHE A 309 7.75 -1.33 -5.95
C PHE A 309 8.66 -2.33 -5.25
N LEU A 310 9.91 -2.52 -5.68
CA LEU A 310 10.83 -3.49 -5.06
C LEU A 310 11.03 -3.26 -3.56
N THR A 311 11.00 -2.00 -3.13
CA THR A 311 11.20 -1.60 -1.72
C THR A 311 9.93 -1.15 -1.02
N MET A 312 8.78 -1.23 -1.70
CA MET A 312 7.50 -0.67 -1.24
C MET A 312 7.67 0.77 -0.70
N TYR A 313 8.35 1.58 -1.51
CA TYR A 313 8.72 2.98 -1.30
C TYR A 313 9.77 3.23 -0.22
N ALA A 314 10.20 2.23 0.55
CA ALA A 314 11.10 2.40 1.69
C ALA A 314 12.48 2.97 1.32
N HIS A 315 12.93 2.77 0.08
CA HIS A 315 14.16 3.41 -0.41
C HIS A 315 13.96 4.87 -0.85
N VAL A 316 12.73 5.26 -1.17
CA VAL A 316 12.39 6.55 -1.78
C VAL A 316 12.11 7.60 -0.70
N PHE A 317 11.36 7.24 0.34
CA PHE A 317 10.98 8.17 1.39
C PHE A 317 11.74 7.92 2.69
N PRO A 318 11.98 8.97 3.48
CA PRO A 318 12.59 8.81 4.80
C PRO A 318 11.70 7.97 5.72
N LEU A 319 12.31 7.30 6.69
CA LEU A 319 11.67 6.28 7.53
C LEU A 319 10.41 6.79 8.26
N HIS A 320 10.44 8.02 8.75
CA HIS A 320 9.30 8.64 9.44
C HIS A 320 8.08 8.86 8.52
N LYS A 321 8.30 9.01 7.21
CA LYS A 321 7.23 9.05 6.20
C LYS A 321 6.73 7.64 5.86
N ILE A 322 7.66 6.68 5.79
CA ILE A 322 7.34 5.28 5.48
C ILE A 322 6.45 4.64 6.52
N VAL A 323 6.67 4.89 7.81
CA VAL A 323 5.79 4.33 8.86
C VAL A 323 4.34 4.81 8.70
N HIS A 324 4.10 6.08 8.36
CA HIS A 324 2.74 6.58 8.13
C HIS A 324 2.12 6.06 6.84
N LEU A 325 2.92 5.93 5.77
CA LEU A 325 2.47 5.33 4.52
C LEU A 325 2.10 3.85 4.72
N TRP A 326 2.92 3.11 5.45
CA TRP A 326 2.74 1.68 5.68
C TRP A 326 1.63 1.35 6.68
N ASP A 327 1.32 2.25 7.62
CA ASP A 327 0.12 2.16 8.47
C ASP A 327 -1.14 1.97 7.61
N THR A 328 -1.23 2.64 6.45
CA THR A 328 -2.33 2.46 5.49
C THR A 328 -2.09 1.27 4.54
N LEU A 329 -0.87 1.09 4.03
CA LEU A 329 -0.53 -0.01 3.12
C LEU A 329 -0.94 -1.37 3.68
N LEU A 330 -0.70 -1.60 4.97
CA LEU A 330 -0.97 -2.86 5.65
C LEU A 330 -2.47 -3.19 5.74
N LEU A 331 -3.32 -2.17 5.66
CA LEU A 331 -4.79 -2.32 5.64
C LEU A 331 -5.32 -2.66 4.24
N GLY A 332 -4.56 -2.30 3.21
CA GLY A 332 -4.85 -2.60 1.81
C GLY A 332 -4.44 -4.02 1.41
N ASN A 333 -4.89 -4.40 0.21
CA ASN A 333 -4.50 -5.64 -0.44
C ASN A 333 -3.23 -5.46 -1.28
N SER A 334 -2.81 -6.51 -1.95
CA SER A 334 -1.59 -6.53 -2.77
C SER A 334 -1.57 -5.52 -3.95
N SER A 335 -2.70 -4.94 -4.37
CA SER A 335 -2.75 -3.92 -5.45
C SER A 335 -2.71 -2.47 -4.94
N PHE A 336 -2.87 -2.24 -3.63
CA PHE A 336 -2.79 -0.91 -3.04
C PHE A 336 -1.46 -0.16 -3.33
N PRO A 337 -0.27 -0.80 -3.37
CA PRO A 337 0.95 -0.08 -3.72
C PRO A 337 0.90 0.58 -5.10
N LEU A 338 0.18 0.03 -6.07
CA LEU A 338 0.00 0.66 -7.38
C LEU A 338 -0.75 2.01 -7.27
N CYS A 339 -1.75 2.07 -6.38
CA CYS A 339 -2.54 3.28 -6.14
C CYS A 339 -1.70 4.38 -5.45
N ILE A 340 -0.76 3.99 -4.59
CA ILE A 340 0.23 4.91 -4.01
C ILE A 340 1.09 5.52 -5.13
N GLY A 341 1.54 4.72 -6.10
CA GLY A 341 2.35 5.19 -7.21
C GLY A 341 1.62 6.23 -8.06
N VAL A 342 0.34 5.99 -8.38
CA VAL A 342 -0.49 6.96 -9.10
C VAL A 342 -0.71 8.24 -8.28
N ALA A 343 -0.91 8.12 -6.96
CA ALA A 343 -1.06 9.28 -6.09
C ALA A 343 0.20 10.16 -6.05
N ILE A 344 1.40 9.56 -6.04
CA ILE A 344 2.68 10.29 -6.14
C ILE A 344 2.77 11.03 -7.48
N LEU A 345 2.44 10.35 -8.59
CA LEU A 345 2.43 10.99 -9.91
C LEU A 345 1.43 12.15 -10.00
N HIS A 346 0.26 12.04 -9.36
CA HIS A 346 -0.71 13.13 -9.30
C HIS A 346 -0.19 14.36 -8.54
N GLN A 347 0.63 14.19 -7.50
CA GLN A 347 1.25 15.33 -6.81
C GLN A 347 2.32 16.00 -7.66
N LEU A 348 3.02 15.24 -8.50
CA LEU A 348 4.06 15.73 -9.42
C LEU A 348 3.51 16.17 -10.78
N ARG A 349 2.21 15.97 -11.02
CA ARG A 349 1.55 16.08 -12.34
C ARG A 349 1.88 17.36 -13.10
N ASP A 350 1.76 18.51 -12.46
CA ASP A 350 1.93 19.79 -13.13
C ASP A 350 3.37 20.01 -13.62
N GLN A 351 4.36 19.50 -12.86
CA GLN A 351 5.77 19.52 -13.26
C GLN A 351 6.01 18.52 -14.40
N LEU A 352 5.49 17.30 -14.27
CA LEU A 352 5.65 16.25 -15.29
C LEU A 352 5.10 16.67 -16.65
N LEU A 353 3.94 17.34 -16.69
CA LEU A 353 3.34 17.84 -17.93
C LEU A 353 4.13 19.01 -18.54
N ALA A 354 4.87 19.77 -17.73
CA ALA A 354 5.71 20.86 -18.20
C ALA A 354 7.08 20.39 -18.71
N PHE A 355 7.48 19.17 -18.36
CA PHE A 355 8.83 18.65 -18.54
C PHE A 355 8.98 17.73 -19.75
N GLY A 356 10.17 17.77 -20.37
CA GLY A 356 10.61 16.78 -21.33
C GLY A 356 11.29 15.58 -20.65
N PHE A 357 11.76 14.63 -21.45
CA PHE A 357 12.39 13.39 -20.95
C PHE A 357 13.51 13.63 -19.92
N ASN A 358 14.47 14.51 -20.23
CA ASN A 358 15.62 14.76 -19.36
C ASN A 358 15.22 15.43 -18.04
N ASP A 359 14.28 16.37 -18.08
CA ASP A 359 13.79 17.07 -16.89
C ASP A 359 13.02 16.11 -15.97
N CYS A 360 12.26 15.17 -16.53
CA CYS A 360 11.64 14.09 -15.77
C CYS A 360 12.69 13.18 -15.11
N ILE A 361 13.76 12.78 -15.81
CA ILE A 361 14.84 11.97 -15.20
C ILE A 361 15.47 12.69 -14.00
N LEU A 362 15.71 14.00 -14.12
CA LEU A 362 16.24 14.81 -13.02
C LEU A 362 15.24 14.90 -11.86
N LEU A 363 13.96 15.14 -12.15
CA LEU A 363 12.91 15.23 -11.14
C LEU A 363 12.81 13.95 -10.29
N PHE A 364 12.94 12.76 -10.87
CA PHE A 364 12.88 11.52 -10.09
C PHE A 364 14.21 11.15 -9.42
N SER A 365 15.33 11.71 -9.90
CA SER A 365 16.64 11.56 -9.24
C SER A 365 16.73 12.40 -7.96
N ASP A 366 16.07 13.56 -7.93
CA ASP A 366 15.94 14.45 -6.77
C ASP A 366 14.47 14.83 -6.56
N MET A 367 13.71 13.87 -6.04
CA MET A 367 12.25 13.99 -5.92
C MET A 367 11.86 15.11 -4.94
N PRO A 368 10.97 16.04 -5.35
CA PRO A 368 10.42 17.03 -4.44
C PRO A 368 9.74 16.38 -3.24
N GLU A 369 9.58 17.17 -2.18
CA GLU A 369 8.93 16.68 -0.99
C GLU A 369 7.47 16.28 -1.26
N ILE A 370 7.17 14.98 -1.11
CA ILE A 370 5.81 14.44 -1.20
C ILE A 370 5.09 14.61 0.15
N ASP A 371 3.86 15.11 0.07
CA ASP A 371 2.92 15.14 1.20
C ASP A 371 2.31 13.75 1.38
N ILE A 372 2.70 13.06 2.46
CA ILE A 372 2.29 11.68 2.73
C ILE A 372 0.83 11.60 3.16
N GLU A 373 0.31 12.59 3.90
CA GLU A 373 -1.09 12.57 4.33
C GLU A 373 -2.01 12.70 3.12
N ARG A 374 -1.71 13.63 2.21
CA ARG A 374 -2.41 13.75 0.94
C ARG A 374 -2.23 12.50 0.06
N CYS A 375 -1.03 11.93 0.00
CA CYS A 375 -0.75 10.71 -0.76
C CYS A 375 -1.60 9.52 -0.28
N VAL A 376 -1.71 9.33 1.03
CA VAL A 376 -2.58 8.31 1.65
C VAL A 376 -4.04 8.55 1.29
N GLN A 377 -4.54 9.78 1.42
CA GLN A 377 -5.93 10.09 1.08
C GLN A 377 -6.24 9.85 -0.41
N ASP A 378 -5.35 10.29 -1.30
CA ASP A 378 -5.55 10.16 -2.74
C ASP A 378 -5.40 8.69 -3.19
N SER A 379 -4.47 7.93 -2.62
CA SER A 379 -4.34 6.49 -2.91
C SER A 379 -5.57 5.69 -2.47
N ILE A 380 -6.21 6.04 -1.34
CA ILE A 380 -7.50 5.43 -0.93
C ILE A 380 -8.61 5.76 -1.94
N LYS A 381 -8.70 7.02 -2.40
CA LYS A 381 -9.71 7.43 -3.40
C LYS A 381 -9.52 6.67 -4.71
N ILE A 382 -8.27 6.61 -5.19
CA ILE A 382 -7.87 5.87 -6.40
C ILE A 382 -8.24 4.39 -6.24
N PHE A 383 -7.89 3.77 -5.12
CA PHE A 383 -8.22 2.38 -4.85
C PHE A 383 -9.74 2.13 -4.85
N CYS A 384 -10.53 3.04 -4.26
CA CYS A 384 -12.00 2.93 -4.22
C CYS A 384 -12.69 3.19 -5.56
N SER A 385 -12.11 4.00 -6.44
CA SER A 385 -12.65 4.27 -7.78
C SER A 385 -12.18 3.28 -8.84
N THR A 386 -11.19 2.44 -8.53
CA THR A 386 -10.63 1.44 -9.44
C THR A 386 -11.42 0.13 -9.35
N PRO A 387 -11.96 -0.41 -10.47
CA PRO A 387 -12.54 -1.76 -10.50
C PRO A 387 -11.51 -2.81 -10.07
N LYS A 388 -11.93 -3.85 -9.36
CA LYS A 388 -10.98 -4.79 -8.72
C LYS A 388 -10.12 -5.51 -9.76
N SER A 389 -10.77 -6.02 -10.81
CA SER A 389 -10.17 -6.81 -11.89
C SER A 389 -9.20 -6.04 -12.78
N THR A 390 -9.21 -4.69 -12.76
CA THR A 390 -8.24 -3.88 -13.50
C THR A 390 -6.85 -3.92 -12.87
N THR A 391 -6.73 -4.41 -11.64
CA THR A 391 -5.45 -4.56 -10.91
C THR A 391 -4.96 -6.01 -10.81
N PHE A 392 -5.63 -6.93 -11.51
CA PHE A 392 -5.28 -8.35 -11.53
C PHE A 392 -3.85 -8.57 -12.04
N ARG A 393 -3.11 -9.44 -11.35
CA ARG A 393 -1.74 -9.86 -11.71
C ARG A 393 -1.59 -11.35 -11.51
N GLN A 394 -1.09 -12.06 -12.51
CA GLN A 394 -0.87 -13.51 -12.46
C GLN A 394 0.19 -13.90 -11.44
N HIS A 395 1.17 -13.03 -11.19
CA HIS A 395 2.27 -13.30 -10.28
C HIS A 395 1.99 -12.89 -8.83
N ALA A 396 0.86 -12.23 -8.56
CA ALA A 396 0.47 -11.91 -7.19
C ALA A 396 0.15 -13.19 -6.39
N ARG A 397 0.22 -13.11 -5.05
CA ARG A 397 -0.04 -14.28 -4.20
C ARG A 397 -1.48 -14.77 -4.39
N PRO A 398 -1.69 -16.07 -4.69
CA PRO A 398 -3.03 -16.64 -4.74
C PRO A 398 -3.71 -16.55 -3.37
N SER A 399 -4.99 -16.17 -3.34
CA SER A 399 -5.78 -16.20 -2.10
C SER A 399 -5.85 -17.62 -1.54
N LYS A 400 -5.57 -17.82 -0.25
CA LYS A 400 -5.78 -19.11 0.41
C LYS A 400 -7.28 -19.42 0.38
N ARG A 401 -7.67 -20.51 -0.30
CA ARG A 401 -9.04 -21.02 -0.33
C ARG A 401 -9.42 -21.44 1.09
N ASN A 402 -10.12 -20.59 1.85
CA ASN A 402 -10.51 -20.95 3.22
C ASN A 402 -11.53 -22.09 3.19
N SER A 403 -11.35 -23.06 4.09
CA SER A 403 -12.40 -24.01 4.45
C SER A 403 -13.63 -23.25 4.94
N ARG A 404 -14.82 -23.82 4.69
CA ARG A 404 -16.16 -23.23 4.98
C ARG A 404 -16.44 -22.89 6.45
N THR A 405 -15.48 -23.03 7.36
CA THR A 405 -15.65 -22.87 8.82
C THR A 405 -15.19 -21.53 9.37
N ASP A 406 -14.44 -20.73 8.61
CA ASP A 406 -14.10 -19.38 9.06
C ASP A 406 -15.26 -18.44 8.77
N ILE A 407 -16.05 -18.16 9.81
CA ILE A 407 -16.89 -16.97 9.88
C ILE A 407 -15.94 -15.77 9.92
N ARG A 408 -15.31 -15.45 8.79
CA ARG A 408 -14.69 -14.14 8.61
C ARG A 408 -15.86 -13.16 8.71
N PRO A 409 -15.89 -12.25 9.69
CA PRO A 409 -16.81 -11.14 9.58
C PRO A 409 -16.53 -10.49 8.22
N ASN A 410 -17.60 -10.14 7.50
CA ASN A 410 -17.57 -9.58 6.16
C ASN A 410 -16.97 -8.15 6.22
N VAL A 411 -15.71 -8.05 6.64
CA VAL A 411 -15.02 -6.80 6.96
C VAL A 411 -14.27 -6.37 5.71
N SER A 412 -15.05 -5.69 4.87
CA SER A 412 -14.61 -4.55 4.05
C SER A 412 -13.89 -4.81 2.73
N TYR A 413 -14.16 -3.89 1.81
CA TYR A 413 -13.67 -3.71 0.45
C TYR A 413 -12.13 -3.75 0.32
N TYR A 414 -11.40 -3.44 1.39
CA TYR A 414 -9.95 -3.24 1.42
C TYR A 414 -9.12 -4.51 1.71
N SER A 415 -9.70 -5.56 2.30
CA SER A 415 -8.92 -6.70 2.83
C SER A 415 -8.92 -7.95 1.94
N ARG A 416 -9.77 -8.04 0.92
CA ARG A 416 -9.75 -9.19 0.01
C ARG A 416 -8.68 -8.97 -1.05
N ASP A 417 -7.69 -9.87 -1.10
CA ASP A 417 -6.82 -10.02 -2.26
C ASP A 417 -7.67 -10.59 -3.40
N TYR A 418 -7.89 -9.79 -4.45
CA TYR A 418 -8.73 -10.15 -5.60
C TYR A 418 -7.96 -10.87 -6.72
N ASN A 419 -6.80 -11.46 -6.39
CA ASN A 419 -6.04 -12.33 -7.27
C ASN A 419 -6.57 -13.77 -7.18
N GLU A 420 -7.89 -13.93 -7.17
CA GLU A 420 -8.50 -15.25 -7.17
C GLU A 420 -8.17 -15.96 -8.48
N GLN A 421 -7.84 -17.25 -8.41
CA GLN A 421 -7.84 -18.08 -9.61
C GLN A 421 -9.25 -18.06 -10.21
N PRO A 422 -9.39 -18.04 -11.54
CA PRO A 422 -10.68 -17.88 -12.18
C PRO A 422 -11.66 -18.94 -11.67
N VAL A 423 -12.70 -18.49 -10.96
CA VAL A 423 -13.67 -19.36 -10.27
C VAL A 423 -14.74 -19.86 -11.25
N ASN A 424 -14.98 -19.08 -12.30
CA ASN A 424 -15.99 -19.31 -13.34
C ASN A 424 -15.60 -18.58 -14.64
N ASP A 425 -16.37 -18.78 -15.71
CA ASP A 425 -16.10 -18.15 -17.01
C ASP A 425 -16.17 -16.61 -17.02
N LEU A 426 -16.78 -15.99 -16.01
CA LEU A 426 -16.98 -14.53 -15.89
C LEU A 426 -15.79 -13.83 -15.23
N SER A 427 -14.96 -14.59 -14.51
CA SER A 427 -13.75 -14.10 -13.87
C SER A 427 -12.63 -13.83 -14.87
N LYS A 428 -11.64 -13.03 -14.47
CA LYS A 428 -10.49 -12.67 -15.31
C LYS A 428 -9.37 -13.70 -15.16
N ASP A 429 -8.91 -14.26 -16.28
CA ASP A 429 -7.71 -15.09 -16.36
C ASP A 429 -6.47 -14.30 -16.83
N SER A 430 -5.31 -14.96 -16.76
CA SER A 430 -4.01 -14.36 -17.08
C SER A 430 -3.90 -14.00 -18.56
N VAL A 431 -3.25 -12.86 -18.81
CA VAL A 431 -2.93 -12.34 -20.15
C VAL A 431 -1.41 -12.34 -20.31
N THR A 432 -0.91 -12.58 -21.52
CA THR A 432 0.54 -12.55 -21.76
C THR A 432 1.10 -11.13 -21.56
N ILE A 433 2.40 -11.03 -21.26
CA ILE A 433 3.05 -9.73 -21.05
C ILE A 433 3.05 -8.92 -22.35
N GLU A 434 3.19 -9.58 -23.50
CA GLU A 434 3.12 -8.94 -24.81
C GLU A 434 1.75 -8.30 -25.04
N GLU A 435 0.66 -9.00 -24.71
CA GLU A 435 -0.69 -8.45 -24.81
C GLU A 435 -0.90 -7.29 -23.83
N LEU A 436 -0.43 -7.42 -22.58
CA LEU A 436 -0.51 -6.33 -21.59
C LEU A 436 0.23 -5.07 -22.06
N LYS A 437 1.38 -5.21 -22.73
CA LYS A 437 2.16 -4.09 -23.26
C LYS A 437 1.54 -3.42 -24.49
N VAL A 438 0.73 -4.15 -25.26
CA VAL A 438 0.00 -3.60 -26.41
C VAL A 438 -1.23 -2.79 -25.97
N ASP A 439 -1.90 -3.23 -24.90
CA ASP A 439 -3.02 -2.50 -24.32
C ASP A 439 -2.53 -1.22 -23.61
N LYS A 440 -3.18 -0.07 -23.83
CA LYS A 440 -2.93 1.16 -23.05
C LYS A 440 -3.82 1.29 -21.81
N CYS A 441 -4.88 0.49 -21.72
CA CYS A 441 -5.86 0.56 -20.65
C CYS A 441 -6.11 -0.84 -20.06
N PRO A 442 -6.59 -0.92 -18.81
CA PRO A 442 -6.83 -2.21 -18.18
C PRO A 442 -8.05 -2.93 -18.78
N ARG A 443 -8.10 -4.26 -18.64
CA ARG A 443 -9.31 -5.06 -18.94
C ARG A 443 -10.09 -5.38 -17.67
N ILE A 444 -11.42 -5.24 -17.71
CA ILE A 444 -12.34 -5.53 -16.61
C ILE A 444 -12.99 -6.92 -16.77
N SER A 445 -13.23 -7.63 -15.67
CA SER A 445 -13.96 -8.91 -15.67
C SER A 445 -15.46 -8.70 -15.93
N ALA A 446 -16.14 -9.77 -16.35
CA ALA A 446 -17.59 -9.73 -16.48
C ALA A 446 -18.28 -9.64 -15.11
N GLU A 447 -17.69 -10.19 -14.04
CA GLU A 447 -18.21 -10.06 -12.68
C GLU A 447 -18.20 -8.60 -12.20
N ASP A 448 -17.10 -7.88 -12.41
CA ASP A 448 -17.01 -6.47 -12.05
C ASP A 448 -17.94 -5.61 -12.91
N LEU A 449 -18.09 -5.92 -14.21
CA LEU A 449 -19.08 -5.27 -15.07
C LEU A 449 -20.50 -5.40 -14.49
N ILE A 450 -20.87 -6.62 -14.07
CA ILE A 450 -22.19 -6.91 -13.49
C ILE A 450 -22.38 -6.17 -12.16
N GLU A 451 -21.38 -6.21 -11.28
CA GLU A 451 -21.40 -5.54 -9.97
C GLU A 451 -21.52 -4.01 -10.12
N LEU A 452 -20.72 -3.41 -11.00
CA LEU A 452 -20.69 -1.95 -11.23
C LEU A 452 -21.89 -1.43 -12.03
N GLY A 453 -22.43 -2.27 -12.92
CA GLY A 453 -23.60 -1.96 -13.74
C GLY A 453 -24.93 -2.22 -13.05
N GLU A 454 -24.91 -2.77 -11.82
CA GLU A 454 -26.11 -3.22 -11.09
C GLU A 454 -27.01 -4.16 -11.93
N LEU A 455 -26.40 -4.96 -12.81
CA LEU A 455 -27.12 -5.79 -13.78
C LEU A 455 -27.75 -7.00 -13.09
N THR A 456 -29.07 -7.20 -13.25
CA THR A 456 -29.78 -8.36 -12.70
C THR A 456 -30.25 -9.30 -13.80
N GLY A 457 -29.80 -10.56 -13.76
CA GLY A 457 -30.26 -11.64 -14.64
C GLY A 457 -31.05 -12.73 -13.88
N PRO A 458 -31.71 -13.67 -14.59
CA PRO A 458 -32.53 -14.71 -13.95
C PRO A 458 -31.74 -15.72 -13.10
N SER A 459 -30.41 -15.83 -13.29
CA SER A 459 -29.58 -16.93 -12.77
C SER A 459 -28.49 -16.51 -11.77
N VAL A 460 -28.34 -15.22 -11.45
CA VAL A 460 -27.24 -14.77 -10.56
C VAL A 460 -27.72 -14.66 -9.11
N THR A 461 -27.14 -15.49 -8.25
CA THR A 461 -27.26 -15.42 -6.79
C THR A 461 -26.95 -14.01 -6.30
N ARG A 462 -27.89 -13.43 -5.53
CA ARG A 462 -27.77 -12.12 -4.87
C ARG A 462 -26.38 -11.96 -4.23
N SER A 463 -25.54 -11.09 -4.79
CA SER A 463 -24.44 -10.50 -4.03
C SER A 463 -25.05 -9.60 -2.94
N PRO A 464 -24.45 -9.52 -1.73
CA PRO A 464 -25.06 -8.86 -0.58
C PRO A 464 -24.77 -7.35 -0.55
N THR A 465 -24.63 -6.69 -1.69
CA THR A 465 -24.55 -5.23 -1.74
C THR A 465 -25.96 -4.66 -1.72
N LYS A 466 -26.33 -4.04 -0.58
CA LYS A 466 -27.58 -3.29 -0.42
C LYS A 466 -27.79 -2.40 -1.65
N LYS A 467 -28.90 -2.62 -2.38
CA LYS A 467 -29.41 -1.68 -3.39
C LYS A 467 -29.51 -0.31 -2.73
N SER A 468 -28.66 0.64 -3.13
CA SER A 468 -28.93 2.05 -2.87
C SER A 468 -30.03 2.44 -3.86
N GLN A 469 -31.24 2.66 -3.37
CA GLN A 469 -32.46 2.89 -4.17
C GLN A 469 -32.40 4.15 -5.07
N ASN A 470 -31.25 4.81 -5.23
CA ASN A 470 -31.12 6.08 -5.96
C ASN A 470 -29.74 6.35 -6.62
N SER A 471 -28.83 5.38 -6.76
CA SER A 471 -27.56 5.62 -7.46
C SER A 471 -27.69 5.49 -8.98
N LYS A 472 -27.27 6.52 -9.73
CA LYS A 472 -27.03 6.40 -11.18
C LYS A 472 -25.97 5.31 -11.42
N PRO A 473 -26.05 4.54 -12.53
CA PRO A 473 -25.08 3.51 -12.84
C PRO A 473 -23.66 4.09 -12.86
N LYS A 474 -22.69 3.33 -12.33
CA LYS A 474 -21.28 3.77 -12.22
C LYS A 474 -20.49 3.59 -13.51
N LEU A 475 -21.10 2.96 -14.53
CA LEU A 475 -20.45 2.65 -15.79
C LEU A 475 -21.27 3.10 -17.00
N LEU A 476 -20.57 3.19 -18.13
CA LEU A 476 -21.09 3.41 -19.48
C LEU A 476 -20.54 2.30 -20.37
N VAL A 477 -21.42 1.47 -20.94
CA VAL A 477 -21.01 0.42 -21.90
C VAL A 477 -20.97 1.00 -23.31
N LEU A 478 -19.83 0.87 -23.97
CA LEU A 478 -19.60 1.26 -25.35
C LEU A 478 -19.53 -0.01 -26.20
N ASP A 479 -20.60 -0.35 -26.91
CA ASP A 479 -20.67 -1.52 -27.77
C ASP A 479 -20.19 -1.17 -29.18
N ILE A 480 -19.01 -1.67 -29.55
CA ILE A 480 -18.31 -1.29 -30.78
C ILE A 480 -18.62 -2.18 -31.99
N ARG A 481 -19.54 -3.13 -31.80
CA ARG A 481 -19.98 -4.06 -32.86
C ARG A 481 -20.86 -3.36 -33.88
N SER A 482 -21.18 -4.05 -34.97
CA SER A 482 -22.06 -3.50 -35.99
C SER A 482 -23.47 -3.22 -35.42
N PRO A 483 -24.23 -2.27 -36.00
CA PRO A 483 -25.60 -2.01 -35.56
C PRO A 483 -26.50 -3.26 -35.60
N GLU A 484 -26.27 -4.16 -36.56
CA GLU A 484 -27.00 -5.43 -36.67
C GLU A 484 -26.68 -6.38 -35.52
N GLU A 485 -25.41 -6.51 -35.13
CA GLU A 485 -24.99 -7.32 -33.97
C GLU A 485 -25.50 -6.74 -32.65
N PHE A 486 -25.47 -5.41 -32.51
CA PHE A 486 -26.01 -4.70 -31.36
C PHE A 486 -27.52 -4.95 -31.19
N LYS A 487 -28.28 -4.86 -32.29
CA LYS A 487 -29.73 -5.14 -32.31
C LYS A 487 -30.08 -6.58 -31.96
N ARG A 488 -29.17 -7.55 -32.17
CA ARG A 488 -29.39 -8.96 -31.80
C ARG A 488 -29.22 -9.23 -30.30
N GLY A 489 -28.59 -8.33 -29.56
CA GLY A 489 -28.40 -8.45 -28.12
C GLY A 489 -27.19 -7.67 -27.65
N THR A 490 -27.38 -6.83 -26.64
CA THR A 490 -26.35 -5.97 -26.04
C THR A 490 -26.50 -5.92 -24.53
N VAL A 491 -25.52 -5.34 -23.84
CA VAL A 491 -25.60 -5.09 -22.40
C VAL A 491 -26.63 -3.99 -22.14
N PRO A 492 -27.52 -4.13 -21.14
CA PRO A 492 -28.53 -3.13 -20.82
C PRO A 492 -27.93 -1.74 -20.61
N GLY A 493 -28.52 -0.73 -21.26
CA GLY A 493 -28.04 0.65 -21.19
C GLY A 493 -26.76 0.95 -21.99
N GLY A 494 -26.26 -0.02 -22.76
CA GLY A 494 -25.12 0.19 -23.65
C GLY A 494 -25.45 1.09 -24.85
N ILE A 495 -24.43 1.82 -25.31
CA ILE A 495 -24.51 2.70 -26.48
C ILE A 495 -23.73 2.06 -27.62
N ASN A 496 -24.35 1.95 -28.80
CA ASN A 496 -23.67 1.45 -29.99
C ASN A 496 -22.81 2.53 -30.63
N ILE A 497 -21.50 2.29 -30.73
CA ILE A 497 -20.53 3.16 -31.39
C ILE A 497 -19.67 2.26 -32.29
N PRO A 498 -20.13 1.91 -33.50
CA PRO A 498 -19.46 0.93 -34.36
C PRO A 498 -18.01 1.31 -34.65
N PHE A 499 -17.08 0.37 -34.49
CA PHE A 499 -15.64 0.60 -34.66
C PHE A 499 -15.28 1.28 -35.99
N GLN A 500 -15.92 0.84 -37.08
CA GLN A 500 -15.62 1.29 -38.45
C GLN A 500 -15.95 2.76 -38.71
N SER A 501 -16.85 3.37 -37.92
CA SER A 501 -17.32 4.74 -38.11
C SER A 501 -17.08 5.63 -36.89
N ALA A 502 -16.41 5.12 -35.86
CA ALA A 502 -16.23 5.83 -34.59
C ALA A 502 -15.19 6.95 -34.68
N PHE A 503 -14.13 6.75 -35.48
CA PHE A 503 -12.99 7.65 -35.59
C PHE A 503 -12.77 8.11 -37.03
N ASN A 504 -12.36 9.37 -37.17
CA ASN A 504 -11.84 9.93 -38.40
C ASN A 504 -10.41 9.42 -38.67
N ALA A 505 -9.89 9.67 -39.87
CA ALA A 505 -8.53 9.25 -40.24
C ALA A 505 -7.41 9.88 -39.38
N ASP A 506 -7.71 10.99 -38.71
CA ASP A 506 -6.80 11.69 -37.78
C ASP A 506 -6.91 11.20 -36.33
N GLY A 507 -7.74 10.17 -36.06
CA GLY A 507 -7.96 9.61 -34.73
C GLY A 507 -9.00 10.36 -33.87
N THR A 508 -9.58 11.45 -34.38
CA THR A 508 -10.66 12.18 -33.67
C THR A 508 -11.99 11.43 -33.76
N LEU A 509 -12.91 11.68 -32.81
CA LEU A 509 -14.25 11.09 -32.87
C LEU A 509 -15.04 11.66 -34.05
N ALA A 510 -15.58 10.77 -34.89
CA ALA A 510 -16.34 11.17 -36.08
C ALA A 510 -17.69 11.82 -35.75
N SER A 511 -18.28 11.50 -34.60
CA SER A 511 -19.58 12.01 -34.16
C SER A 511 -19.48 12.96 -32.97
N ALA A 512 -19.93 14.20 -33.15
CA ALA A 512 -20.04 15.18 -32.08
C ALA A 512 -20.97 14.73 -30.95
N GLN A 513 -22.02 13.96 -31.27
CA GLN A 513 -22.94 13.42 -30.27
C GLN A 513 -22.25 12.37 -29.38
N VAL A 514 -21.38 11.54 -29.95
CA VAL A 514 -20.56 10.58 -29.20
C VAL A 514 -19.59 11.32 -28.28
N ALA A 515 -18.89 12.33 -28.80
CA ALA A 515 -17.97 13.15 -28.00
C ALA A 515 -18.70 13.84 -26.82
N GLN A 516 -19.89 14.40 -27.06
CA GLN A 516 -20.72 15.00 -26.01
C GLN A 516 -21.14 13.98 -24.97
N THR A 517 -21.51 12.76 -25.40
CA THR A 517 -21.90 11.67 -24.50
C THR A 517 -20.72 11.27 -23.60
N LEU A 518 -19.54 11.04 -24.16
CA LEU A 518 -18.35 10.71 -23.37
C LEU A 518 -18.00 11.82 -22.36
N THR A 519 -18.18 13.08 -22.75
CA THR A 519 -17.97 14.24 -21.87
C THR A 519 -18.99 14.30 -20.74
N ASN A 520 -20.27 14.10 -21.03
CA ASN A 520 -21.35 14.07 -20.02
C ASN A 520 -21.16 12.94 -19.00
N HIS A 521 -20.51 11.85 -19.41
CA HIS A 521 -20.25 10.67 -18.60
C HIS A 521 -18.78 10.58 -18.12
N ARG A 522 -18.07 11.72 -18.00
CA ARG A 522 -16.64 11.76 -17.65
C ARG A 522 -16.30 11.03 -16.34
N LEU A 523 -17.17 11.04 -15.33
CA LEU A 523 -16.92 10.38 -14.04
C LEU A 523 -17.21 8.87 -14.02
N GLN A 524 -17.93 8.35 -15.02
CA GLN A 524 -18.26 6.91 -15.09
C GLN A 524 -17.11 6.10 -15.68
N VAL A 525 -17.08 4.81 -15.36
CA VAL A 525 -16.19 3.83 -15.99
C VAL A 525 -16.70 3.54 -17.40
N LYS A 526 -15.88 3.73 -18.44
CA LYS A 526 -16.26 3.42 -19.82
C LYS A 526 -15.76 2.02 -20.16
N VAL A 527 -16.68 1.09 -20.40
CA VAL A 527 -16.34 -0.29 -20.72
C VAL A 527 -16.58 -0.53 -22.20
N VAL A 528 -15.49 -0.73 -22.95
CA VAL A 528 -15.52 -1.08 -24.36
C VAL A 528 -15.84 -2.56 -24.51
N VAL A 529 -16.93 -2.85 -25.25
CA VAL A 529 -17.46 -4.19 -25.45
C VAL A 529 -17.53 -4.48 -26.96
N GLY A 530 -16.97 -5.62 -27.38
CA GLY A 530 -16.88 -6.02 -28.77
C GLY A 530 -16.71 -7.52 -28.95
N SER A 531 -16.64 -7.95 -30.21
CA SER A 531 -16.51 -9.38 -30.58
C SER A 531 -15.07 -9.88 -30.55
N THR A 532 -14.08 -8.99 -30.76
CA THR A 532 -12.64 -9.38 -30.78
C THR A 532 -11.83 -8.51 -29.83
N VAL A 533 -10.86 -9.13 -29.14
CA VAL A 533 -9.98 -8.45 -28.18
C VAL A 533 -9.19 -7.32 -28.84
N LYS A 534 -8.65 -7.56 -30.05
CA LYS A 534 -7.87 -6.57 -30.80
C LYS A 534 -8.68 -5.31 -31.11
N MET A 535 -9.90 -5.44 -31.64
CA MET A 535 -10.73 -4.26 -31.96
C MET A 535 -11.09 -3.47 -30.70
N MET A 536 -11.36 -4.14 -29.57
CA MET A 536 -11.63 -3.46 -28.31
C MET A 536 -10.40 -2.71 -27.80
N SER A 537 -9.21 -3.33 -27.88
CA SER A 537 -7.95 -2.69 -27.50
C SER A 537 -7.65 -1.47 -28.36
N ASP A 538 -7.72 -1.59 -29.70
CA ASP A 538 -7.48 -0.49 -30.63
C ASP A 538 -8.45 0.69 -30.37
N PHE A 539 -9.73 0.39 -30.15
CA PHE A 539 -10.74 1.41 -29.84
C PHE A 539 -10.46 2.11 -28.51
N ALA A 540 -10.15 1.34 -27.47
CA ALA A 540 -9.85 1.87 -26.15
C ALA A 540 -8.55 2.70 -26.16
N ASN A 541 -7.52 2.26 -26.88
CA ASN A 541 -6.27 2.99 -27.06
C ASN A 541 -6.50 4.36 -27.73
N ASN A 542 -7.41 4.44 -28.72
CA ASN A 542 -7.81 5.72 -29.30
C ASN A 542 -8.53 6.62 -28.29
N LEU A 543 -9.46 6.07 -27.49
CA LEU A 543 -10.12 6.85 -26.43
C LEU A 543 -9.12 7.40 -25.40
N VAL A 544 -8.16 6.57 -24.95
CA VAL A 544 -7.09 7.01 -24.04
C VAL A 544 -6.26 8.11 -24.69
N SER A 545 -5.89 7.96 -25.96
CA SER A 545 -5.12 8.98 -26.71
C SER A 545 -5.87 10.31 -26.85
N LEU A 546 -7.20 10.29 -26.83
CA LEU A 546 -8.07 11.48 -26.77
C LEU A 546 -8.26 12.04 -25.34
N GLY A 547 -7.62 11.47 -24.33
CA GLY A 547 -7.70 11.92 -22.94
C GLY A 547 -8.96 11.45 -22.19
N CYS A 548 -9.60 10.37 -22.64
CA CYS A 548 -10.77 9.82 -21.95
C CYS A 548 -10.38 9.07 -20.67
N PHE A 549 -10.90 9.52 -19.53
CA PHE A 549 -10.66 8.91 -18.22
C PHE A 549 -11.46 7.62 -18.03
N HIS A 550 -10.97 6.71 -17.18
CA HIS A 550 -11.64 5.49 -16.74
C HIS A 550 -12.06 4.53 -17.87
N VAL A 551 -11.26 4.43 -18.92
CA VAL A 551 -11.51 3.52 -20.05
C VAL A 551 -10.98 2.12 -19.70
N CYS A 552 -11.78 1.09 -19.95
CA CYS A 552 -11.36 -0.31 -19.87
C CYS A 552 -12.04 -1.15 -20.95
N THR A 553 -11.47 -2.31 -21.27
CA THR A 553 -12.06 -3.28 -22.20
C THR A 553 -12.68 -4.45 -21.45
N LEU A 554 -13.78 -5.01 -21.95
CA LEU A 554 -14.36 -6.23 -21.39
C LEU A 554 -13.47 -7.44 -21.71
N HIS A 555 -12.99 -8.10 -20.67
CA HIS A 555 -12.19 -9.30 -20.81
C HIS A 555 -12.97 -10.41 -21.52
N ARG A 556 -12.36 -11.05 -22.54
CA ARG A 556 -12.97 -12.04 -23.46
C ARG A 556 -14.12 -11.52 -24.33
N GLY A 557 -14.42 -10.23 -24.32
CA GLY A 557 -15.45 -9.61 -25.16
C GLY A 557 -16.87 -9.99 -24.76
N ILE A 558 -17.85 -9.62 -25.58
CA ILE A 558 -19.27 -9.75 -25.22
C ILE A 558 -19.75 -11.20 -25.05
N ASP A 559 -19.07 -12.14 -25.71
CA ASP A 559 -19.50 -13.55 -25.72
C ASP A 559 -19.46 -14.20 -24.33
N VAL A 560 -18.61 -13.68 -23.43
CA VAL A 560 -18.55 -14.10 -22.02
C VAL A 560 -19.89 -13.93 -21.29
N LEU A 561 -20.74 -13.02 -21.76
CA LEU A 561 -22.05 -12.73 -21.16
C LEU A 561 -23.18 -13.61 -21.71
N ARG A 562 -22.96 -14.40 -22.78
CA ARG A 562 -24.06 -15.16 -23.42
C ARG A 562 -24.75 -16.14 -22.47
N SER A 563 -23.99 -16.81 -21.60
CA SER A 563 -24.50 -17.79 -20.64
C SER A 563 -25.22 -17.15 -19.45
N THR A 564 -25.10 -15.84 -19.26
CA THR A 564 -25.65 -15.13 -18.09
C THR A 564 -27.13 -14.74 -18.25
N GLY A 565 -27.63 -14.70 -19.49
CA GLY A 565 -28.96 -14.16 -19.80
C GLY A 565 -29.09 -12.64 -19.60
N LEU A 566 -27.97 -11.91 -19.49
CA LEU A 566 -27.96 -10.46 -19.29
C LEU A 566 -28.06 -9.66 -20.59
N LEU A 567 -27.86 -10.28 -21.75
CA LEU A 567 -27.95 -9.60 -23.02
C LEU A 567 -29.43 -9.31 -23.36
N THR A 568 -29.74 -8.05 -23.58
CA THR A 568 -31.08 -7.58 -23.95
C THR A 568 -31.12 -7.14 -25.40
N VAL A 569 -32.23 -7.38 -26.07
CA VAL A 569 -32.53 -6.77 -27.36
C VAL A 569 -32.87 -5.30 -27.10
N PRO A 570 -32.17 -4.33 -27.72
CA PRO A 570 -32.54 -2.93 -27.58
C PRO A 570 -33.98 -2.73 -28.06
N PRO A 571 -34.76 -1.80 -27.48
CA PRO A 571 -36.09 -1.49 -28.01
C PRO A 571 -35.97 -1.14 -29.50
N ALA A 572 -36.84 -1.74 -30.33
CA ALA A 572 -36.95 -1.32 -31.73
C ALA A 572 -37.33 0.17 -31.72
N ASP A 573 -36.55 0.99 -32.45
CA ASP A 573 -36.65 2.45 -32.44
C ASP A 573 -38.12 2.94 -32.41
N ILE A 574 -38.42 3.81 -31.45
CA ILE A 574 -39.40 4.90 -31.62
C ILE A 574 -38.66 6.03 -32.32
#